data_AF-A0A6M3MCY6-F1
#
_entry.id   AF-A0A6M3MCY6-F1
#
_cell.length_a   1.000
_cell.length_b   1.000
_cell.length_c   1.000
_cell.angle_alpha   90.00
_cell.angle_beta   90.00
_cell.angle_gamma   90.00
#
_symmetry.space_group_name_H-M   'P 1'
#
loop_
_entity.id
_entity.type
_entity.pdbx_description
1 polymer ?
#
loop_
_entity_poly.entity_id
_entity_poly.type
_entity_poly.pdbx_seq_one_letter_code
_entity_poly.pdbx_strand_id
1 'polypeptide(L)' 'MVLAAMSIAFLVWFCVECRCAEIVKDSLIPDQWIVYDDKGNRSGVVKKDSLIPGRFRVYDKTGKLVGEIVKGGT' A
#
# COMPACT_ATOMS: atom_id res chain seq x y z
N MET A 1 12.86 8.81 -10.02
CA MET A 1 13.18 7.98 -8.83
C MET A 1 12.18 6.85 -8.79
N VAL A 2 12.59 5.69 -9.29
CA VAL A 2 11.74 4.51 -9.53
C VAL A 2 11.78 3.67 -8.26
N LEU A 3 10.68 3.58 -7.53
CA LEU A 3 10.56 2.63 -6.42
C LEU A 3 10.51 1.22 -7.00
N ALA A 4 11.63 0.54 -6.84
CA ALA A 4 11.96 -0.74 -7.41
C ALA A 4 11.00 -1.85 -6.93
N ALA A 5 10.56 -2.65 -7.91
CA ALA A 5 10.19 -4.05 -7.77
C ALA A 5 9.21 -4.38 -6.63
N MET A 6 8.07 -3.68 -6.58
CA MET A 6 6.86 -4.24 -6.00
C MET A 6 6.32 -5.28 -6.99
N SER A 7 6.06 -6.51 -6.57
CA SER A 7 5.49 -7.56 -7.42
C SER A 7 4.40 -6.98 -8.32
N ILE A 8 4.68 -6.93 -9.62
CA ILE A 8 3.86 -6.28 -10.63
C ILE A 8 2.41 -6.81 -10.56
N ALA A 9 2.24 -8.08 -10.21
CA ALA A 9 0.94 -8.71 -10.01
C ALA A 9 0.05 -8.03 -8.93
N PHE A 10 0.63 -7.48 -7.86
CA PHE A 10 -0.11 -6.89 -6.74
C PHE A 10 -0.52 -5.43 -6.99
N LEU A 11 0.34 -4.69 -7.70
CA LEU A 11 -0.03 -3.38 -8.26
C LEU A 11 -1.12 -3.54 -9.31
N VAL A 12 -1.08 -4.60 -10.12
CA VAL A 12 -2.11 -4.84 -11.15
C VAL A 12 -3.47 -5.15 -10.53
N TRP A 13 -3.58 -5.99 -9.48
CA TRP A 13 -4.89 -6.24 -8.84
C TRP A 13 -5.42 -4.98 -8.14
N PHE A 14 -4.61 -4.30 -7.32
CA PHE A 14 -5.07 -3.08 -6.64
C PHE A 14 -5.35 -1.93 -7.62
N CYS A 15 -4.64 -1.85 -8.75
CA CYS A 15 -4.89 -0.84 -9.79
C CYS A 15 -6.11 -1.15 -10.67
N VAL A 16 -6.41 -2.42 -10.96
CA VAL A 16 -7.56 -2.82 -11.81
C VAL A 16 -8.91 -2.47 -11.16
N GLU A 17 -9.03 -2.52 -9.83
CA GLU A 17 -10.26 -2.16 -9.12
C GLU A 17 -10.22 -0.79 -8.42
N CYS A 18 -9.05 -0.27 -8.06
CA CYS A 18 -8.93 0.99 -7.30
C CYS A 18 -8.21 2.16 -7.99
N ARG A 19 -7.77 2.02 -9.26
CA ARG A 19 -7.09 3.08 -10.05
C ARG A 19 -6.08 3.89 -9.24
N CYS A 20 -5.18 3.24 -8.53
CA CYS A 20 -4.29 3.96 -7.62
C CYS A 20 -3.25 4.76 -8.39
N ALA A 21 -3.24 6.08 -8.16
CA ALA A 21 -2.31 7.00 -8.81
C ALA A 21 -1.12 7.36 -7.94
N GLU A 22 -1.31 7.42 -6.61
CA GLU A 22 -0.27 7.92 -5.71
C GLU A 22 -0.29 7.20 -4.36
N ILE A 23 0.91 6.98 -3.82
CA ILE A 23 1.12 6.48 -2.45
C ILE A 23 2.01 7.49 -1.73
N VAL A 24 1.47 8.12 -0.69
CA VAL A 24 2.15 9.18 0.07
C VAL A 24 2.42 8.69 1.48
N LYS A 25 3.60 8.98 2.02
CA LYS A 25 3.89 8.67 3.43
C LYS A 25 3.03 9.53 4.35
N ASP A 26 2.41 8.91 5.34
CA ASP A 26 1.62 9.63 6.32
C ASP A 26 2.54 10.48 7.21
N SER A 27 2.27 11.77 7.31
CA SER A 27 3.05 12.71 8.12
C SER A 27 2.75 12.60 9.62
N LEU A 28 1.61 12.02 10.00
CA LEU A 28 1.15 11.89 11.39
C LEU A 28 1.46 10.51 11.97
N ILE A 29 1.36 9.47 11.14
CA ILE A 29 1.55 8.08 11.57
C ILE A 29 2.85 7.54 10.97
N PRO A 30 3.90 7.36 11.79
CA PRO A 30 5.12 6.71 11.32
C PRO A 30 4.80 5.30 10.84
N ASP A 31 5.48 4.87 9.78
CA ASP A 31 5.28 3.56 9.14
C ASP A 31 3.90 3.31 8.50
N GLN A 32 3.15 4.37 8.21
CA GLN A 32 1.94 4.34 7.38
C GLN A 32 2.13 5.12 6.07
N TRP A 33 1.44 4.65 5.03
CA TRP A 33 1.28 5.35 3.76
C TRP A 33 -0.20 5.41 3.40
N ILE A 34 -0.62 6.54 2.84
CA ILE A 34 -1.95 6.77 2.32
C ILE A 34 -1.94 6.48 0.82
N VAL A 35 -2.93 5.73 0.36
CA VAL A 35 -3.09 5.41 -1.06
C VAL A 35 -4.22 6.26 -1.62
N TYR A 36 -3.94 6.95 -2.73
CA TYR A 36 -4.89 7.78 -3.46
C TYR A 36 -5.24 7.17 -4.81
N ASP A 37 -6.49 7.34 -5.23
CA ASP A 37 -6.96 7.02 -6.58
C ASP A 37 -6.52 8.08 -7.61
N ASP A 38 -6.81 7.83 -8.88
CA ASP A 38 -6.56 8.70 -10.04
C ASP A 38 -7.29 10.05 -9.97
N LYS A 39 -8.23 10.20 -9.05
CA LYS A 39 -8.98 11.43 -8.79
C LYS A 39 -8.48 12.15 -7.53
N GLY A 40 -7.46 11.63 -6.86
CA GLY A 40 -6.91 12.18 -5.62
C GLY A 40 -7.73 11.85 -4.37
N ASN A 41 -8.68 10.91 -4.42
CA ASN A 41 -9.40 10.45 -3.24
C ASN A 41 -8.61 9.37 -2.51
N ARG A 42 -8.69 9.36 -1.19
CA ARG A 42 -8.12 8.28 -0.39
C ARG A 42 -8.82 6.96 -0.69
N SER A 43 -8.07 6.03 -1.26
CA SER A 43 -8.51 4.68 -1.63
C SER A 43 -8.16 3.64 -0.55
N GLY A 44 -7.13 3.90 0.26
CA GLY A 44 -6.74 3.01 1.35
C GLY A 44 -5.52 3.48 2.13
N VAL A 45 -4.96 2.56 2.92
CA VAL A 45 -3.67 2.74 3.60
C VAL A 45 -2.82 1.48 3.57
N VAL A 46 -1.51 1.68 3.50
CA VAL A 46 -0.52 0.63 3.72
C VAL A 46 0.15 0.89 5.05
N LYS A 47 0.22 -0.11 5.92
CA LYS A 47 0.86 -0.04 7.23
C LYS A 47 1.95 -1.07 7.33
N LYS A 48 3.10 -0.70 7.88
CA LYS A 48 4.11 -1.70 8.26
C LYS A 48 3.56 -2.56 9.39
N ASP A 49 3.82 -3.87 9.33
CA ASP A 49 3.50 -4.78 10.42
C ASP A 49 4.50 -4.56 11.57
N SER A 50 3.98 -4.28 12.76
CA SER A 50 4.82 -4.03 13.94
C SER A 50 5.45 -5.31 14.51
N LEU A 51 4.89 -6.48 14.19
CA LEU A 51 5.34 -7.77 14.71
C LEU A 51 6.29 -8.48 13.75
N ILE A 52 6.08 -8.32 12.44
CA ILE A 52 6.85 -9.02 11.41
C ILE A 52 7.64 -8.01 10.58
N PRO A 53 8.97 -7.92 10.78
CA PRO A 53 9.79 -6.99 10.01
C PRO A 53 9.75 -7.33 8.53
N GLY A 54 9.61 -6.30 7.69
CA GLY A 54 9.50 -6.45 6.24
C GLY A 54 8.11 -6.83 5.73
N ARG A 55 7.13 -7.05 6.61
CA ARG A 55 5.72 -7.21 6.23
C ARG A 55 5.00 -5.87 6.27
N PHE A 56 4.14 -5.66 5.29
CA PHE A 56 3.22 -4.54 5.21
C PHE A 56 1.80 -5.08 5.00
N ARG A 57 0.82 -4.42 5.59
CA ARG A 57 -0.61 -4.74 5.47
C ARG A 57 -1.31 -3.63 4.71
N VAL A 58 -2.18 -4.01 3.79
CA VAL A 58 -2.94 -3.11 2.94
C VAL A 58 -4.38 -3.13 3.38
N TYR A 59 -4.91 -1.95 3.68
CA TYR A 59 -6.29 -1.75 4.09
C TYR A 59 -7.00 -0.88 3.07
N ASP A 60 -8.25 -1.20 2.77
CA ASP A 60 -9.10 -0.34 1.96
C ASP A 60 -9.55 0.91 2.73
N LYS A 61 -10.26 1.82 2.06
CA LYS A 61 -10.84 3.02 2.67
C LYS A 61 -11.81 2.76 3.83
N THR A 62 -12.35 1.54 3.95
CA THR A 62 -13.23 1.14 5.06
C THR A 62 -12.46 0.60 6.26
N GLY A 63 -11.14 0.40 6.12
CA GLY A 63 -10.28 -0.17 7.13
C GLY A 63 -10.24 -1.71 7.11
N LYS A 64 -10.81 -2.35 6.09
CA LYS A 64 -10.74 -3.81 5.91
C LYS A 64 -9.37 -4.20 5.36
N LEU A 65 -8.76 -5.22 5.93
CA LEU A 65 -7.54 -5.82 5.39
C LEU A 65 -7.86 -6.48 4.04
N VAL A 66 -7.21 -6.01 2.99
CA VAL A 66 -7.41 -6.51 1.62
C VAL A 66 -6.17 -7.19 1.05
N GLY A 67 -5.02 -7.04 1.71
CA GLY A 67 -3.80 -7.69 1.28
C GLY A 67 -2.63 -7.50 2.23
N GLU A 68 -1.56 -8.21 1.93
CA GLU A 68 -0.29 -8.11 2.61
C GLU A 68 0.86 -8.15 1.61
N ILE A 69 1.94 -7.45 1.95
CA ILE A 69 3.17 -7.39 1.17
C ILE A 69 4.26 -7.87 2.10
N VAL A 70 4.83 -9.03 1.82
CA VAL A 70 6.01 -9.51 2.51
C VAL A 70 7.20 -9.17 1.61
N LYS A 71 8.14 -8.37 2.11
CA LYS A 71 9.42 -8.19 1.44
C LYS A 71 10.13 -9.54 1.47
N GLY A 72 10.06 -10.29 0.37
CA GLY A 72 10.77 -11.54 0.21
C GLY A 72 12.26 -11.30 0.44
N GLY A 73 12.83 -12.02 1.41
CA GLY A 73 14.28 -12.08 1.56
C GLY A 73 14.87 -12.75 0.34
N THR A 74 15.87 -12.10 -0.27
CA THR A 74 16.91 -12.78 -1.05
C THR A 74 17.55 -13.90 -0.24
#